data_AF-A0A955DRI9-F1
#
_entry.id   AF-A0A955DRI9-F1
#
_cell.length_a   1.000
_cell.length_b   1.000
_cell.length_c   1.000
_cell.angle_alpha   90.00
_cell.angle_beta   90.00
_cell.angle_gamma   90.00
#
_symmetry.space_group_name_H-M   'P 1'
#
loop_
_entity.id
_entity.type
_entity.pdbx_description
1 polymer ?
#
loop_
_entity_poly.entity_id
_entity_poly.type
_entity_poly.pdbx_seq_one_letter_code
_entity_poly.pdbx_strand_id
1 'polypeptide(L)'
;MDRRAFMQTTALLATGATLPGFLGATARAARASRDERILVVLQLTGGNDGLNTVIPYEDDLYHKSRPTLRVDPSRALKLGQGLGLHPNMVELKALYDEGLVNVINNVGYPNPDRSHFRSMDIWHTGRLRPEDVEEGWLGRVIDGTPPGGSPTALHLDDSALPLALRASSRPVPSIRDIDAFRLRHHDEALDRALRTPRQGDDLMYVQRLAIESCANARRIESVHASNEGDWPDHDLGRRLRQIADLISSDFGPRVYYTSIGGFDTHARQAMTHPRLVAEVSSGLGAFMRAMQARGLSDRVLVMTFSEFGRRVKEN
;
A
#
# COMPACT_ATOMS: atom_id res chain seq x y z
N MET A 1 38.28 9.69 22.67
CA MET A 1 37.87 9.66 21.25
C MET A 1 38.53 8.45 20.61
N ASP A 2 37.72 7.53 20.09
CA ASP A 2 38.19 6.23 19.61
C ASP A 2 38.82 6.38 18.21
N ARG A 3 40.10 6.00 18.10
CA ARG A 3 40.91 6.12 16.86
C ARG A 3 40.34 5.30 15.71
N ARG A 4 39.55 4.25 16.02
CA ARG A 4 38.89 3.39 15.02
C ARG A 4 37.65 4.06 14.41
N ALA A 5 36.92 4.86 15.17
CA ALA A 5 35.80 5.65 14.66
C ALA A 5 36.27 6.81 13.77
N PHE A 6 37.40 7.44 14.12
CA PHE A 6 37.98 8.52 13.32
C PHE A 6 38.45 8.03 11.94
N MET A 7 39.12 6.87 11.86
CA MET A 7 39.57 6.32 10.58
C MET A 7 38.44 5.79 9.68
N GLN A 8 37.29 5.40 10.24
CA GLN A 8 36.10 5.07 9.44
C GLN A 8 35.43 6.31 8.84
N THR A 9 35.65 7.50 9.41
CA THR A 9 35.08 8.76 8.87
C THR A 9 35.99 9.45 7.85
N THR A 10 37.28 9.12 7.77
CA THR A 10 38.24 9.86 6.92
C THR A 10 38.50 9.25 5.54
N ALA A 11 38.03 8.02 5.25
CA ALA A 11 38.32 7.35 3.98
C ALA A 11 37.54 7.88 2.76
N LEU A 12 36.68 8.90 2.93
CA LEU A 12 35.83 9.43 1.85
C LEU A 12 36.24 10.82 1.32
N LEU A 13 37.43 11.32 1.67
CA LEU A 13 37.83 12.70 1.36
C LEU A 13 39.14 12.89 0.59
N ALA A 14 39.61 11.89 -0.15
CA ALA A 14 40.77 12.08 -1.02
C ALA A 14 40.62 11.37 -2.37
N THR A 15 39.98 12.05 -3.33
CA THR A 15 40.58 12.39 -4.64
C THR A 15 39.61 13.28 -5.42
N GLY A 16 40.11 14.39 -5.94
CA GLY A 16 39.34 15.39 -6.65
C GLY A 16 38.72 14.86 -7.95
N ALA A 17 37.40 14.77 -7.95
CA ALA A 17 36.51 15.01 -9.08
C ALA A 17 35.16 15.37 -8.46
N THR A 18 34.46 16.34 -9.02
CA THR A 18 33.11 16.75 -8.61
C THR A 18 32.20 15.54 -8.53
N LEU A 19 31.96 15.02 -7.32
CA LEU A 19 30.95 14.00 -7.10
C LEU A 19 29.62 14.60 -7.54
N PRO A 20 28.93 14.03 -8.54
CA PRO A 20 27.59 14.46 -8.89
C PRO A 20 26.73 14.44 -7.63
N GLY A 21 25.94 15.50 -7.38
CA GLY A 21 25.14 15.65 -6.15
C GLY A 21 24.25 14.44 -5.82
N PHE A 22 23.92 13.61 -6.82
CA PHE A 22 23.17 12.37 -6.63
C PHE A 22 23.93 11.28 -5.85
N LEU A 23 25.27 11.21 -5.96
CA LEU A 23 26.10 10.24 -5.20
C LEU A 23 26.24 10.63 -3.71
N GLY A 24 26.20 11.93 -3.41
CA GLY A 24 26.13 12.42 -2.03
C GLY A 24 24.74 12.21 -1.40
N ALA A 25 23.68 12.29 -2.22
CA ALA A 25 22.31 12.01 -1.80
C ALA A 25 22.08 10.52 -1.50
N THR A 26 22.67 9.60 -2.27
CA THR A 26 22.60 8.15 -1.99
C THR A 26 23.34 7.75 -0.71
N ALA A 27 24.49 8.38 -0.41
CA ALA A 27 25.22 8.13 0.84
C ALA A 27 24.50 8.67 2.09
N ARG A 28 23.70 9.75 1.97
CA ARG A 28 22.82 10.25 3.05
C ARG A 28 21.47 9.54 3.12
N ALA A 29 21.00 8.95 2.02
CA ALA A 29 19.79 8.14 2.01
C ALA A 29 19.93 6.81 2.78
N ALA A 30 21.16 6.42 3.15
CA ALA A 30 21.46 5.21 3.91
C ALA A 30 21.12 5.29 5.42
N ARG A 31 20.45 6.34 5.87
CA ARG A 31 19.83 6.40 7.20
C ARG A 31 18.41 6.94 7.05
N ALA A 32 17.52 6.16 6.42
CA ALA A 32 16.12 6.26 6.80
C ALA A 32 16.09 5.98 8.31
N SER A 33 15.70 6.99 9.10
CA SER A 33 15.63 6.80 10.55
C SER A 33 14.63 5.67 10.83
N ARG A 34 14.94 4.78 11.78
CA ARG A 34 13.95 3.82 12.30
C ARG A 34 12.66 4.49 12.83
N ASP A 35 12.64 5.82 12.98
CA ASP A 35 11.48 6.62 13.38
C ASP A 35 10.47 6.90 12.25
N GLU A 36 10.77 6.47 11.03
CA GLU A 36 9.95 6.76 9.87
C GLU A 36 8.69 5.86 9.81
N ARG A 37 7.50 6.46 10.00
CA ARG A 37 6.17 5.84 9.88
C ARG A 37 5.83 5.49 8.43
N ILE A 38 5.20 4.35 8.23
CA ILE A 38 4.85 3.75 6.94
C ILE A 38 3.33 3.59 6.85
N LEU A 39 2.74 4.00 5.73
CA LEU A 39 1.34 3.79 5.42
C LEU A 39 1.22 2.66 4.39
N VAL A 40 0.39 1.67 4.68
CA VAL A 40 -0.04 0.65 3.73
C VAL A 40 -1.51 0.87 3.41
N VAL A 41 -1.82 1.19 2.17
CA VAL A 41 -3.20 1.39 1.70
C VAL A 41 -3.66 0.14 0.98
N LEU A 42 -4.78 -0.43 1.44
CA LEU A 42 -5.48 -1.55 0.82
C LEU A 42 -6.84 -1.08 0.30
N GLN A 43 -6.97 -0.97 -1.02
CA GLN A 43 -8.24 -0.63 -1.66
C GLN A 43 -9.10 -1.88 -1.88
N LEU A 44 -10.35 -1.83 -1.44
CA LEU A 44 -11.38 -2.85 -1.68
C LEU A 44 -12.25 -2.44 -2.88
N THR A 45 -11.81 -2.78 -4.09
CA THR A 45 -12.42 -2.31 -5.34
C THR A 45 -13.73 -3.04 -5.64
N GLY A 46 -14.81 -2.27 -5.86
CA GLY A 46 -16.11 -2.79 -6.31
C GLY A 46 -17.27 -2.49 -5.36
N GLY A 47 -17.11 -1.58 -4.41
CA GLY A 47 -18.20 -1.19 -3.51
C GLY A 47 -18.47 -2.22 -2.41
N ASN A 48 -17.48 -2.43 -1.53
CA ASN A 48 -17.56 -3.39 -0.43
C ASN A 48 -18.82 -3.17 0.43
N ASP A 49 -19.51 -4.26 0.75
CA ASP A 49 -20.68 -4.22 1.63
C ASP A 49 -20.26 -4.00 3.08
N GLY A 50 -20.19 -2.72 3.48
CA GLY A 50 -19.86 -2.32 4.84
C GLY A 50 -20.75 -2.98 5.89
N LEU A 51 -22.05 -3.13 5.61
CA LEU A 51 -23.03 -3.73 6.53
C LEU A 51 -22.93 -5.26 6.63
N ASN A 52 -22.20 -5.92 5.73
CA ASN A 52 -21.79 -7.33 5.88
C ASN A 52 -20.30 -7.47 6.21
N THR A 53 -19.57 -6.37 6.43
CA THR A 53 -18.18 -6.38 6.90
C THR A 53 -18.12 -6.06 8.39
N VAL A 54 -18.75 -4.96 8.78
CA VAL A 54 -19.04 -4.53 10.16
C VAL A 54 -20.56 -4.52 10.31
N ILE A 55 -21.07 -5.56 10.94
CA ILE A 55 -22.47 -5.93 10.98
C ILE A 55 -23.14 -5.34 12.21
N PRO A 56 -24.20 -4.53 12.07
CA PRO A 56 -25.08 -4.14 13.18
C PRO A 56 -26.01 -5.30 13.52
N TYR A 57 -25.48 -6.35 14.14
CA TYR A 57 -26.16 -7.64 14.28
C TYR A 57 -27.35 -7.59 15.27
N GLU A 58 -27.46 -6.55 16.09
CA GLU A 58 -28.60 -6.33 17.00
C GLU A 58 -29.68 -5.43 16.39
N ASP A 59 -29.48 -4.90 15.17
CA ASP A 59 -30.43 -4.00 14.52
C ASP A 59 -31.50 -4.77 13.72
N ASP A 60 -32.76 -4.69 14.18
CA ASP A 60 -33.92 -5.25 13.50
C ASP A 60 -34.09 -4.78 12.05
N LEU A 61 -33.74 -3.53 11.75
CA LEU A 61 -33.85 -2.98 10.39
C LEU A 61 -32.85 -3.64 9.45
N TYR A 62 -31.66 -3.98 9.93
CA TYR A 62 -30.68 -4.75 9.16
C TYR A 62 -31.27 -6.11 8.77
N HIS A 63 -31.81 -6.85 9.75
CA HIS A 63 -32.38 -8.18 9.51
C HIS A 63 -33.60 -8.15 8.58
N LYS A 64 -34.49 -7.17 8.76
CA LYS A 64 -35.68 -6.99 7.90
C LYS A 64 -35.30 -6.57 6.47
N SER A 65 -34.26 -5.76 6.32
CA SER A 65 -33.82 -5.26 5.01
C SER A 65 -32.97 -6.26 4.22
N ARG A 66 -32.46 -7.30 4.88
CA ARG A 66 -31.53 -8.28 4.30
C ARG A 66 -31.97 -9.74 4.52
N PRO A 67 -33.14 -10.14 3.98
CA PRO A 67 -33.69 -11.46 4.22
C PRO A 67 -32.81 -12.64 3.75
N THR A 68 -31.90 -12.44 2.80
CA THR A 68 -30.98 -13.49 2.33
C THR A 68 -29.52 -13.21 2.70
N LEU A 69 -29.15 -11.94 2.88
CA LEU A 69 -27.76 -11.55 3.15
C LEU A 69 -27.43 -11.36 4.64
N ARG A 70 -28.42 -11.28 5.53
CA ARG A 70 -28.16 -11.05 6.97
C ARG A 70 -27.23 -12.12 7.55
N VAL A 71 -26.32 -11.68 8.41
CA VAL A 71 -25.55 -12.58 9.26
C VAL A 71 -26.31 -12.83 10.55
N ASP A 72 -26.41 -14.10 10.94
CA ASP A 72 -27.01 -14.49 12.21
C ASP A 72 -26.22 -13.91 13.40
N PRO A 73 -26.89 -13.30 14.40
CA PRO A 73 -26.23 -12.74 15.58
C PRO A 73 -25.26 -13.70 16.29
N SER A 74 -25.54 -15.00 16.29
CA SER A 74 -24.68 -16.02 16.91
C SER A 74 -23.38 -16.27 16.15
N ARG A 75 -23.32 -15.92 14.85
CA ARG A 75 -22.15 -16.11 13.99
C ARG A 75 -21.28 -14.85 13.89
N ALA A 76 -21.84 -13.68 14.17
CA ALA A 76 -21.11 -12.41 14.10
C ALA A 76 -19.95 -12.39 15.10
N LEU A 77 -18.78 -11.92 14.67
CA LEU A 77 -17.60 -11.79 15.52
C LEU A 77 -17.69 -10.48 16.31
N LYS A 78 -18.29 -10.54 17.51
CA LYS A 78 -18.72 -9.38 18.30
C LYS A 78 -17.59 -8.40 18.63
N LEU A 79 -17.76 -7.14 18.25
CA LEU A 79 -16.91 -5.99 18.61
C LEU A 79 -17.47 -5.22 19.83
N GLY A 80 -18.72 -5.49 20.21
CA GLY A 80 -19.46 -4.74 21.24
C GLY A 80 -20.38 -3.69 20.63
N GLN A 81 -21.23 -3.07 21.47
CA GLN A 81 -22.20 -2.04 21.06
C GLN A 81 -23.13 -2.49 19.91
N GLY A 82 -23.49 -3.77 19.87
CA GLY A 82 -24.33 -4.35 18.81
C GLY A 82 -23.65 -4.48 17.44
N LEU A 83 -22.33 -4.26 17.35
CA LEU A 83 -21.53 -4.42 16.14
C LEU A 83 -20.66 -5.68 16.18
N GLY A 84 -20.47 -6.33 15.03
CA GLY A 84 -19.60 -7.49 14.89
C GLY A 84 -18.96 -7.58 13.51
N LEU A 85 -17.78 -8.19 13.39
CA LEU A 85 -17.20 -8.48 12.08
C LEU A 85 -17.89 -9.67 11.43
N HIS A 86 -17.78 -9.76 10.10
CA HIS A 86 -18.20 -10.93 9.35
C HIS A 86 -17.58 -12.23 9.90
N PRO A 87 -18.32 -13.36 9.95
CA PRO A 87 -17.83 -14.62 10.53
C PRO A 87 -16.51 -15.12 9.95
N ASN A 88 -16.21 -14.80 8.70
CA ASN A 88 -14.98 -15.19 8.02
C ASN A 88 -13.79 -14.25 8.29
N MET A 89 -13.96 -13.21 9.12
CA MET A 89 -12.91 -12.22 9.42
C MET A 89 -12.19 -12.53 10.73
N VAL A 90 -11.90 -13.81 10.99
CA VAL A 90 -11.36 -14.31 12.26
C VAL A 90 -10.01 -13.69 12.63
N GLU A 91 -9.15 -13.46 11.64
CA GLU A 91 -7.82 -12.89 11.86
C GLU A 91 -7.88 -11.40 12.20
N LEU A 92 -8.80 -10.67 11.58
CA LEU A 92 -9.03 -9.25 11.92
C LEU A 92 -9.70 -9.12 13.29
N LYS A 93 -10.54 -10.09 13.66
CA LYS A 93 -11.10 -10.15 15.01
C LYS A 93 -10.02 -10.37 16.06
N ALA A 94 -9.06 -11.27 15.81
CA ALA A 94 -7.93 -11.47 16.71
C ALA A 94 -7.11 -10.18 16.88
N LEU A 95 -6.76 -9.50 15.78
CA LEU A 95 -6.08 -8.21 15.84
C LEU A 95 -6.90 -7.13 16.57
N TYR A 96 -8.23 -7.14 16.43
CA TYR A 96 -9.11 -6.23 17.18
C TYR A 96 -9.05 -6.49 18.68
N ASP A 97 -9.07 -7.76 19.09
CA ASP A 97 -8.97 -8.16 20.50
C ASP A 97 -7.61 -7.79 21.12
N GLU A 98 -6.56 -7.73 20.30
CA GLU A 98 -5.24 -7.22 20.66
C GLU A 98 -5.16 -5.68 20.68
N GLY A 99 -6.22 -4.96 20.31
CA GLY A 99 -6.25 -3.49 20.26
C GLY A 99 -5.58 -2.87 19.03
N LEU A 100 -5.33 -3.66 17.98
CA LEU A 100 -4.63 -3.22 16.76
C LEU A 100 -5.56 -2.80 15.62
N VAL A 101 -6.88 -2.97 15.78
CA VAL A 101 -7.88 -2.61 14.76
C VAL A 101 -8.83 -1.56 15.32
N ASN A 102 -9.01 -0.48 14.56
CA ASN A 102 -10.04 0.51 14.80
C ASN A 102 -11.02 0.56 13.62
N VAL A 103 -12.32 0.58 13.93
CA VAL A 103 -13.38 0.71 12.94
C VAL A 103 -13.96 2.11 13.04
N ILE A 104 -13.91 2.85 11.93
CA ILE A 104 -14.56 4.16 11.81
C ILE A 104 -15.79 3.98 10.93
N ASN A 105 -16.97 4.03 11.55
CA ASN A 105 -18.24 3.93 10.86
C ASN A 105 -18.69 5.30 10.31
N ASN A 106 -19.65 5.28 9.39
CA ASN A 106 -20.27 6.47 8.82
C ASN A 106 -19.26 7.43 8.12
N VAL A 107 -18.24 6.84 7.48
CA VAL A 107 -17.28 7.59 6.66
C VAL A 107 -17.77 7.59 5.21
N GLY A 108 -17.86 8.78 4.63
CA GLY A 108 -18.27 8.98 3.24
C GLY A 108 -18.38 10.45 2.89
N TYR A 109 -19.08 10.76 1.81
CA TYR A 109 -19.34 12.12 1.36
C TYR A 109 -20.83 12.33 1.08
N PRO A 110 -21.33 13.58 1.16
CA PRO A 110 -22.72 13.89 0.85
C PRO A 110 -23.07 13.48 -0.59
N ASN A 111 -24.30 12.96 -0.78
CA ASN A 111 -24.82 12.58 -2.10
C ASN A 111 -23.89 11.62 -2.86
N PRO A 112 -23.66 10.39 -2.35
CA PRO A 112 -22.69 9.48 -2.93
C PRO A 112 -23.04 9.13 -4.39
N ASP A 113 -22.03 9.23 -5.24
CA ASP A 113 -22.12 8.81 -6.64
C ASP A 113 -22.18 7.27 -6.71
N ARG A 114 -22.86 6.74 -7.73
CA ARG A 114 -23.01 5.28 -7.95
C ARG A 114 -22.11 4.75 -9.06
N SER A 115 -21.35 5.62 -9.71
CA SER A 115 -20.29 5.27 -10.65
C SER A 115 -19.02 4.92 -9.88
N HIS A 116 -18.50 3.71 -10.12
CA HIS A 116 -17.23 3.26 -9.56
C HIS A 116 -16.11 4.23 -9.91
N PHE A 117 -16.03 4.70 -11.17
CA PHE A 117 -15.00 5.64 -11.62
C PHE A 117 -15.07 6.96 -10.87
N ARG A 118 -16.25 7.58 -10.83
CA ARG A 118 -16.42 8.89 -10.20
C ARG A 118 -16.17 8.83 -8.69
N SER A 119 -16.65 7.78 -8.04
CA SER A 119 -16.48 7.60 -6.60
C SER A 119 -15.03 7.31 -6.23
N MET A 120 -14.33 6.50 -7.04
CA MET A 120 -12.89 6.30 -6.91
C MET A 120 -12.13 7.61 -7.07
N ASP A 121 -12.44 8.42 -8.08
CA ASP A 121 -11.77 9.72 -8.27
C ASP A 121 -11.95 10.63 -7.05
N ILE A 122 -13.14 10.65 -6.43
CA ILE A 122 -13.39 11.43 -5.21
C ILE A 122 -12.50 10.93 -4.06
N TRP A 123 -12.45 9.63 -3.81
CA TRP A 123 -11.60 9.04 -2.75
C TRP A 123 -10.10 9.20 -3.03
N HIS A 124 -9.68 9.08 -4.29
CA HIS A 124 -8.30 9.16 -4.71
C HIS A 124 -7.77 10.60 -4.71
N THR A 125 -8.60 11.59 -4.99
CA THR A 125 -8.20 13.00 -4.98
C THR A 125 -8.45 13.67 -3.61
N GLY A 126 -9.41 13.15 -2.83
CA GLY A 126 -9.95 13.82 -1.65
C GLY A 126 -10.81 15.03 -1.99
N ARG A 127 -11.43 15.07 -3.18
CA ARG A 127 -12.21 16.20 -3.70
C ARG A 127 -13.58 15.71 -4.18
N LEU A 128 -14.65 16.43 -3.85
CA LEU A 128 -16.01 16.11 -4.32
C LEU A 128 -16.23 16.40 -5.82
N ARG A 129 -15.34 17.21 -6.40
CA ARG A 129 -15.33 17.62 -7.81
C ARG A 129 -13.93 17.37 -8.39
N PRO A 130 -13.58 16.11 -8.72
CA PRO A 130 -12.26 15.74 -9.23
C PRO A 130 -12.03 16.06 -10.72
N GLU A 131 -12.99 16.65 -11.44
CA GLU A 131 -12.89 16.92 -12.89
C GLU A 131 -11.69 17.77 -13.30
N ASP A 132 -11.23 18.67 -12.42
CA ASP A 132 -10.10 19.58 -12.68
C ASP A 132 -8.81 19.13 -11.98
N VAL A 133 -8.75 17.89 -11.48
CA VAL A 133 -7.64 17.43 -10.63
C VAL A 133 -6.89 16.31 -11.30
N GLU A 134 -5.62 16.56 -11.58
CA GLU A 134 -4.71 15.57 -12.14
C GLU A 134 -4.00 14.77 -11.03
N GLU A 135 -3.84 15.31 -9.83
CA GLU A 135 -3.10 14.65 -8.75
C GLU A 135 -3.97 13.99 -7.68
N GLY A 136 -3.56 12.81 -7.26
CA GLY A 136 -4.11 12.15 -6.09
C GLY A 136 -3.66 12.80 -4.79
N TRP A 137 -4.35 12.51 -3.69
CA TRP A 137 -3.95 13.05 -2.39
C TRP A 137 -2.61 12.48 -1.91
N LEU A 138 -2.30 11.20 -2.20
CA LEU A 138 -0.96 10.66 -1.94
C LEU A 138 0.07 11.22 -2.92
N GLY A 139 -0.33 11.47 -4.17
CA GLY A 139 0.48 12.17 -5.16
C GLY A 139 1.00 13.52 -4.64
N ARG A 140 0.11 14.33 -4.08
CA ARG A 140 0.49 15.61 -3.45
C ARG A 140 1.42 15.44 -2.24
N VAL A 141 1.26 14.38 -1.45
CA VAL A 141 2.18 14.06 -0.35
C VAL A 141 3.56 13.68 -0.88
N ILE A 142 3.62 12.91 -1.97
CA ILE A 142 4.85 12.54 -2.64
C ILE A 142 5.55 13.81 -3.13
N ASP A 143 4.84 14.69 -3.85
CA ASP A 143 5.37 15.96 -4.35
C ASP A 143 5.90 16.88 -3.24
N GLY A 144 5.26 16.88 -2.06
CA GLY A 144 5.70 17.64 -0.89
C GLY A 144 6.85 16.99 -0.10
N THR A 145 7.17 15.72 -0.33
CA THR A 145 8.23 15.01 0.38
C THR A 145 9.58 15.24 -0.31
N PRO A 146 10.65 15.69 0.35
CA PRO A 146 11.95 15.87 -0.31
C PRO A 146 12.44 14.60 -1.01
N PRO A 147 13.07 14.70 -2.19
CA PRO A 147 13.57 13.53 -2.90
C PRO A 147 14.67 12.85 -2.08
N GLY A 148 14.57 11.52 -1.97
CA GLY A 148 15.56 10.65 -1.34
C GLY A 148 16.18 9.68 -2.35
N GLY A 149 17.01 8.75 -1.86
CA GLY A 149 17.58 7.68 -2.70
C GLY A 149 16.60 6.57 -3.07
N SER A 150 15.38 6.57 -2.53
CA SER A 150 14.27 5.63 -2.77
C SER A 150 13.03 6.36 -3.28
N PRO A 151 12.14 5.65 -3.98
CA PRO A 151 10.81 6.17 -4.27
C PRO A 151 10.03 6.39 -2.96
N THR A 152 9.29 7.50 -2.87
CA THR A 152 8.48 7.83 -1.69
C THR A 152 7.30 6.87 -1.51
N ALA A 153 6.76 6.39 -2.63
CA ALA A 153 5.65 5.44 -2.65
C ALA A 153 5.94 4.29 -3.61
N LEU A 154 5.30 3.15 -3.37
CA LEU A 154 5.35 1.98 -4.24
C LEU A 154 3.95 1.41 -4.41
N HIS A 155 3.53 1.20 -5.66
CA HIS A 155 2.32 0.48 -6.00
C HIS A 155 2.66 -0.98 -6.29
N LEU A 156 2.08 -1.90 -5.51
CA LEU A 156 2.27 -3.34 -5.67
C LEU A 156 0.94 -4.01 -6.06
N ASP A 157 0.68 -4.10 -7.37
CA ASP A 157 -0.57 -4.56 -7.94
C ASP A 157 -0.37 -4.89 -9.44
N ASP A 158 -1.32 -5.60 -10.05
CA ASP A 158 -1.33 -5.86 -11.50
C ASP A 158 -2.21 -4.85 -12.27
N SER A 159 -2.90 -3.96 -11.56
CA SER A 159 -3.71 -2.88 -12.12
C SER A 159 -2.92 -1.62 -12.47
N ALA A 160 -3.57 -0.72 -13.22
CA ALA A 160 -3.01 0.60 -13.53
C ALA A 160 -2.75 1.42 -12.25
N LEU A 161 -1.77 2.32 -12.30
CA LEU A 161 -1.44 3.19 -11.18
C LEU A 161 -2.70 3.98 -10.74
N PRO A 162 -3.14 3.84 -9.47
CA PRO A 162 -4.30 4.55 -8.96
C PRO A 162 -4.11 6.07 -9.03
N LEU A 163 -5.19 6.82 -9.32
CA LEU A 163 -5.17 8.28 -9.28
C LEU A 163 -4.65 8.78 -7.93
N ALA A 164 -4.91 8.07 -6.83
CA ALA A 164 -4.41 8.41 -5.51
C ALA A 164 -2.89 8.66 -5.49
N LEU A 165 -2.12 7.89 -6.27
CA LEU A 165 -0.66 7.95 -6.34
C LEU A 165 -0.12 8.82 -7.46
N ARG A 166 -0.96 9.37 -8.33
CA ARG A 166 -0.52 10.24 -9.43
C ARG A 166 -0.02 11.57 -8.84
N ALA A 167 1.27 11.82 -9.00
CA ALA A 167 1.98 13.02 -8.55
C ALA A 167 2.45 13.84 -9.77
N SER A 168 2.58 15.16 -9.64
CA SER A 168 2.95 16.02 -10.78
C SER A 168 4.46 16.01 -11.05
N SER A 169 5.28 15.87 -10.01
CA SER A 169 6.73 16.05 -10.13
C SER A 169 7.51 14.75 -10.28
N ARG A 170 6.95 13.62 -9.82
CA ARG A 170 7.69 12.37 -9.65
C ARG A 170 6.84 11.14 -9.97
N PRO A 171 7.34 10.23 -10.82
CA PRO A 171 6.62 8.99 -11.08
C PRO A 171 6.64 8.08 -9.86
N VAL A 172 5.52 7.38 -9.63
CA VAL A 172 5.43 6.32 -8.63
C VAL A 172 5.64 4.98 -9.33
N PRO A 173 6.65 4.18 -8.91
CA PRO A 173 6.83 2.86 -9.50
C PRO A 173 5.65 1.94 -9.19
N SER A 174 5.20 1.22 -10.22
CA SER A 174 4.10 0.27 -10.16
C SER A 174 4.57 -1.09 -10.63
N ILE A 175 4.41 -2.10 -9.78
CA ILE A 175 4.87 -3.46 -10.06
C ILE A 175 3.90 -4.52 -9.57
N ARG A 176 3.86 -5.61 -10.31
CA ARG A 176 3.09 -6.79 -9.93
C ARG A 176 3.79 -7.61 -8.84
N ASP A 177 5.11 -7.68 -8.92
CA ASP A 177 5.95 -8.55 -8.12
C ASP A 177 7.35 -7.93 -7.98
N ILE A 178 7.97 -8.07 -6.81
CA ILE A 178 9.36 -7.66 -6.57
C ILE A 178 10.32 -8.36 -7.54
N ASP A 179 10.06 -9.62 -7.88
CA ASP A 179 10.91 -10.35 -8.83
C ASP A 179 10.87 -9.76 -10.25
N ALA A 180 9.79 -9.04 -10.60
CA ALA A 180 9.68 -8.34 -11.89
C ALA A 180 10.63 -7.14 -11.99
N PHE A 181 11.09 -6.60 -10.87
CA PHE A 181 12.07 -5.50 -10.83
C PHE A 181 13.52 -5.96 -10.95
N ARG A 182 13.81 -7.27 -10.80
CA ARG A 182 15.18 -7.76 -10.84
C ARG A 182 15.78 -7.55 -12.23
N LEU A 183 16.91 -6.84 -12.29
CA LEU A 183 17.67 -6.70 -13.53
C LEU A 183 18.23 -8.08 -13.90
N ARG A 184 17.67 -8.68 -14.96
CA ARG A 184 18.11 -10.00 -15.44
C ARG A 184 19.52 -9.98 -16.02
N HIS A 185 19.99 -8.81 -16.47
CA HIS A 185 21.32 -8.63 -17.05
C HIS A 185 21.86 -7.25 -16.65
N HIS A 186 23.05 -7.21 -16.03
CA HIS A 186 23.84 -6.00 -15.88
C HIS A 186 24.74 -5.90 -17.12
N ASP A 187 24.46 -4.95 -17.99
CA ASP A 187 25.24 -4.72 -19.22
C ASP A 187 26.01 -3.40 -19.10
N GLU A 188 27.32 -3.43 -19.35
CA GLU A 188 28.17 -2.23 -19.44
C GLU A 188 27.64 -1.21 -20.47
N ALA A 189 26.91 -1.67 -21.48
CA ALA A 189 26.21 -0.81 -22.43
C ALA A 189 25.09 0.00 -21.77
N LEU A 190 24.32 -0.59 -20.85
CA LEU A 190 23.29 0.11 -20.09
C LEU A 190 23.93 1.15 -19.16
N ASP A 191 24.99 0.78 -18.44
CA ASP A 191 25.71 1.71 -17.58
C ASP A 191 26.32 2.89 -18.37
N ARG A 192 26.85 2.65 -19.58
CA ARG A 192 27.31 3.72 -20.48
C ARG A 192 26.16 4.59 -20.99
N ALA A 193 25.03 3.98 -21.37
CA ALA A 193 23.86 4.72 -21.85
C ALA A 193 23.29 5.64 -20.75
N LEU A 194 23.27 5.17 -19.51
CA LEU A 194 22.83 5.95 -18.34
C LEU A 194 23.79 7.09 -17.99
N ARG A 195 25.10 6.93 -18.24
CA ARG A 195 26.14 7.95 -17.95
C ARG A 195 26.31 9.01 -19.05
N THR A 196 25.87 8.73 -20.28
CA THR A 196 25.99 9.67 -21.41
C THR A 196 25.03 10.85 -21.22
N PRO A 197 25.50 12.10 -21.03
CA PRO A 197 24.61 13.24 -20.81
C PRO A 197 23.65 13.46 -21.98
N ARG A 198 22.37 13.65 -21.69
CA ARG A 198 21.36 14.05 -22.68
C ARG A 198 21.06 15.55 -22.60
N GLN A 199 20.74 16.16 -23.74
CA GLN A 199 20.28 17.55 -23.83
C GLN A 199 18.79 17.59 -24.13
N GLY A 200 18.10 18.61 -23.62
CA GLY A 200 16.65 18.74 -23.69
C GLY A 200 15.95 18.17 -22.46
N ASP A 201 14.96 18.91 -21.96
CA ASP A 201 14.30 18.64 -20.67
C ASP A 201 13.68 17.23 -20.62
N ASP A 202 12.98 16.82 -21.68
CA ASP A 202 12.36 15.50 -21.77
C ASP A 202 13.38 14.36 -21.75
N LEU A 203 14.50 14.52 -22.45
CA LEU A 203 15.55 13.49 -22.50
C LEU A 203 16.32 13.40 -21.19
N MET A 204 16.54 14.53 -20.51
CA MET A 204 17.11 14.54 -19.15
C MET A 204 16.15 13.90 -18.14
N TYR A 205 14.85 14.12 -18.28
CA TYR A 205 13.82 13.50 -17.45
C TYR A 205 13.82 11.98 -17.62
N VAL A 206 13.75 11.49 -18.87
CA VAL A 206 13.80 10.06 -19.18
C VAL A 206 15.10 9.42 -18.68
N GLN A 207 16.25 10.11 -18.86
CA GLN A 207 17.53 9.62 -18.37
C GLN A 207 17.54 9.48 -16.84
N ARG A 208 17.04 10.49 -16.11
CA ARG A 208 16.94 10.44 -14.65
C ARG A 208 16.07 9.27 -14.19
N LEU A 209 14.91 9.10 -14.81
CA LEU A 209 14.00 8.00 -14.51
C LEU A 209 14.66 6.63 -14.73
N ALA A 210 15.42 6.48 -15.81
CA ALA A 210 16.15 5.25 -16.10
C ALA A 210 17.24 4.96 -15.06
N ILE A 211 18.00 5.98 -14.62
CA ILE A 211 19.01 5.86 -13.56
C ILE A 211 18.35 5.44 -12.24
N GLU A 212 17.27 6.12 -11.85
CA GLU A 212 16.53 5.83 -10.61
C GLU A 212 15.95 4.41 -10.63
N SER A 213 15.37 4.00 -11.77
CA SER A 213 14.83 2.64 -11.95
C SER A 213 15.92 1.58 -11.81
N CYS A 214 17.09 1.79 -12.39
CA CYS A 214 18.22 0.86 -12.26
C CYS A 214 18.77 0.81 -10.83
N ALA A 215 18.86 1.95 -10.16
CA ALA A 215 19.28 2.02 -8.76
C ALA A 215 18.29 1.25 -7.85
N ASN A 216 16.99 1.44 -8.05
CA ASN A 216 15.94 0.73 -7.30
C ASN A 216 15.97 -0.78 -7.58
N ALA A 217 16.16 -1.19 -8.83
CA ALA A 217 16.30 -2.59 -9.19
C ALA A 217 17.50 -3.27 -8.51
N ARG A 218 18.66 -2.60 -8.45
CA ARG A 218 19.83 -3.08 -7.70
C ARG A 218 19.54 -3.19 -6.20
N ARG A 219 18.80 -2.24 -5.62
CA ARG A 219 18.40 -2.30 -4.21
C ARG A 219 17.43 -3.45 -3.93
N ILE A 220 16.59 -3.82 -4.90
CA ILE A 220 15.70 -4.99 -4.77
C ILE A 220 16.49 -6.29 -4.61
N GLU A 221 17.71 -6.39 -5.15
CA GLU A 221 18.58 -7.55 -4.91
C GLU A 221 18.96 -7.71 -3.43
N SER A 222 18.98 -6.61 -2.66
CA SER A 222 19.24 -6.64 -1.21
C SER A 222 18.00 -6.97 -0.36
N VAL A 223 16.81 -7.05 -0.98
CA VAL A 223 15.58 -7.41 -0.28
C VAL A 223 15.60 -8.91 -0.01
N HIS A 224 15.64 -9.28 1.26
CA HIS A 224 15.59 -10.68 1.65
C HIS A 224 14.13 -11.14 1.61
N ALA A 225 13.79 -11.92 0.58
CA ALA A 225 12.50 -12.61 0.53
C ALA A 225 12.47 -13.63 1.68
N SER A 226 11.65 -13.36 2.68
CA SER A 226 11.51 -14.21 3.86
C SER A 226 10.27 -15.07 3.71
N ASN A 227 10.45 -16.39 3.83
CA ASN A 227 9.35 -17.33 3.98
C ASN A 227 8.91 -17.46 5.46
N GLU A 228 9.45 -16.65 6.37
CA GLU A 228 9.02 -16.64 7.76
C GLU A 228 7.62 -16.03 7.87
N GLY A 229 6.77 -16.73 8.61
CA GLY A 229 5.36 -16.40 8.81
C GLY A 229 4.43 -17.33 8.02
N ASP A 230 3.22 -17.50 8.56
CA ASP A 230 2.15 -18.25 7.89
C ASP A 230 1.40 -17.29 6.95
N TRP A 231 1.72 -17.36 5.66
CA TRP A 231 1.14 -16.50 4.62
C TRP A 231 0.06 -17.24 3.84
N PRO A 232 -1.15 -16.66 3.71
CA PRO A 232 -2.24 -17.34 3.02
C PRO A 232 -2.02 -17.39 1.50
N ASP A 233 -2.44 -18.49 0.88
CA ASP A 233 -2.24 -18.74 -0.55
C ASP A 233 -3.31 -18.07 -1.43
N HIS A 234 -3.24 -16.74 -1.52
CA HIS A 234 -4.01 -15.93 -2.46
C HIS A 234 -3.22 -14.67 -2.87
N ASP A 235 -3.66 -13.98 -3.93
CA ASP A 235 -2.91 -12.86 -4.52
C ASP A 235 -2.66 -11.72 -3.53
N LEU A 236 -3.65 -11.39 -2.69
CA LEU A 236 -3.48 -10.36 -1.66
C LEU A 236 -2.44 -10.78 -0.60
N GLY A 237 -2.45 -12.04 -0.16
CA GLY A 237 -1.49 -12.57 0.81
C GLY A 237 -0.05 -12.50 0.28
N ARG A 238 0.16 -12.87 -0.99
CA ARG A 238 1.46 -12.76 -1.66
C ARG A 238 1.96 -11.32 -1.76
N ARG A 239 1.08 -10.37 -2.11
CA ARG A 239 1.44 -8.94 -2.21
C ARG A 239 1.75 -8.33 -0.83
N LEU A 240 0.98 -8.67 0.20
CA LEU A 240 1.28 -8.22 1.57
C LEU A 240 2.59 -8.81 2.11
N ARG A 241 2.93 -10.06 1.77
CA ARG A 241 4.26 -10.64 2.07
C ARG A 241 5.39 -9.82 1.47
N GLN A 242 5.25 -9.46 0.20
CA GLN A 242 6.25 -8.65 -0.51
C GLN A 242 6.39 -7.26 0.10
N ILE A 243 5.28 -6.60 0.44
CA ILE A 243 5.31 -5.32 1.18
C ILE A 243 6.03 -5.50 2.52
N ALA A 244 5.73 -6.56 3.27
CA ALA A 244 6.41 -6.85 4.53
C ALA A 244 7.93 -6.99 4.36
N ASP A 245 8.39 -7.70 3.32
CA ASP A 245 9.82 -7.91 3.05
C ASP A 245 10.52 -6.61 2.62
N LEU A 246 9.86 -5.75 1.84
CA LEU A 246 10.37 -4.43 1.47
C LEU A 246 10.50 -3.52 2.70
N ILE A 247 9.50 -3.52 3.58
CA ILE A 247 9.53 -2.76 4.83
C ILE A 247 10.65 -3.26 5.74
N SER A 248 10.83 -4.58 5.83
CA SER A 248 11.82 -5.21 6.71
C SER A 248 13.25 -5.02 6.22
N SER A 249 13.43 -4.90 4.90
CA SER A 249 14.72 -4.63 4.26
C SER A 249 15.05 -3.13 4.18
N ASP A 250 14.23 -2.26 4.78
CA ASP A 250 14.37 -0.81 4.74
C ASP A 250 14.50 -0.26 3.30
N PHE A 251 13.63 -0.77 2.40
CA PHE A 251 13.67 -0.40 0.97
C PHE A 251 13.39 1.09 0.73
N GLY A 252 12.76 1.77 1.69
CA GLY A 252 12.65 3.22 1.74
C GLY A 252 11.31 3.87 1.36
N PRO A 253 10.35 3.23 0.63
CA PRO A 253 9.02 3.79 0.49
C PRO A 253 8.33 3.99 1.84
N ARG A 254 7.61 5.11 1.95
CA ARG A 254 6.80 5.48 3.10
C ARG A 254 5.33 5.16 2.89
N VAL A 255 4.95 4.95 1.62
CA VAL A 255 3.60 4.58 1.22
C VAL A 255 3.68 3.32 0.36
N TYR A 256 2.98 2.27 0.77
CA TYR A 256 2.72 1.09 -0.05
C TYR A 256 1.25 1.07 -0.40
N TYR A 257 0.92 0.82 -1.66
CA TYR A 257 -0.47 0.77 -2.12
C TYR A 257 -0.71 -0.55 -2.83
N THR A 258 -1.81 -1.21 -2.50
CA THR A 258 -2.28 -2.41 -3.18
C THR A 258 -3.80 -2.46 -3.15
N SER A 259 -4.40 -3.36 -3.92
CA SER A 259 -5.85 -3.50 -3.99
C SER A 259 -6.30 -4.96 -4.05
N ILE A 260 -7.54 -5.18 -3.65
CA ILE A 260 -8.28 -6.42 -3.91
C ILE A 260 -9.59 -6.05 -4.59
N GLY A 261 -9.83 -6.63 -5.76
CA GLY A 261 -11.07 -6.44 -6.51
C GLY A 261 -12.13 -7.50 -6.24
N GLY A 262 -13.23 -7.40 -6.98
CA GLY A 262 -14.31 -8.39 -6.98
C GLY A 262 -15.47 -8.07 -6.04
N PHE A 263 -15.45 -6.94 -5.34
CA PHE A 263 -16.54 -6.54 -4.43
C PHE A 263 -17.83 -6.12 -5.17
N ASP A 264 -17.77 -5.89 -6.48
CA ASP A 264 -18.96 -5.69 -7.31
C ASP A 264 -19.61 -7.04 -7.64
N THR A 265 -20.22 -7.63 -6.62
CA THR A 265 -20.72 -9.01 -6.67
C THR A 265 -22.08 -9.16 -7.35
N HIS A 266 -22.81 -8.06 -7.59
CA HIS A 266 -24.22 -8.06 -8.01
C HIS A 266 -25.07 -9.09 -7.24
N ALA A 267 -25.69 -10.05 -7.92
CA ALA A 267 -26.53 -11.11 -7.35
C ALA A 267 -25.73 -12.23 -6.64
N ARG A 268 -24.40 -12.27 -6.78
CA ARG A 268 -23.53 -13.29 -6.19
C ARG A 268 -23.01 -12.91 -4.80
N GLN A 269 -23.59 -11.90 -4.15
CA GLN A 269 -23.12 -11.35 -2.88
C GLN A 269 -22.95 -12.42 -1.80
N ALA A 270 -23.95 -13.28 -1.60
CA ALA A 270 -23.93 -14.34 -0.59
C ALA A 270 -22.79 -15.37 -0.78
N MET A 271 -22.29 -15.53 -2.01
CA MET A 271 -21.22 -16.46 -2.33
C MET A 271 -19.85 -15.77 -2.38
N THR A 272 -19.76 -14.62 -3.02
CA THR A 272 -18.47 -13.97 -3.33
C THR A 272 -17.94 -13.14 -2.15
N HIS A 273 -18.81 -12.38 -1.46
CA HIS A 273 -18.38 -11.46 -0.40
C HIS A 273 -17.73 -12.18 0.79
N PRO A 274 -18.27 -13.32 1.30
CA PRO A 274 -17.63 -14.08 2.37
C PRO A 274 -16.20 -14.54 2.06
N ARG A 275 -15.89 -14.83 0.79
CA ARG A 275 -14.54 -15.21 0.34
C ARG A 275 -13.60 -14.00 0.34
N LEU A 276 -14.06 -12.87 -0.21
CA LEU A 276 -13.24 -11.65 -0.30
C LEU A 276 -12.87 -11.11 1.07
N VAL A 277 -13.83 -11.05 2.02
CA VAL A 277 -13.52 -10.60 3.38
C VAL A 277 -12.65 -11.60 4.15
N ALA A 278 -12.72 -12.89 3.82
CA ALA A 278 -11.79 -13.89 4.34
C ALA A 278 -10.36 -13.60 3.87
N GLU A 279 -10.16 -13.36 2.56
CA GLU A 279 -8.85 -13.03 2.00
C GLU A 279 -8.27 -11.72 2.56
N VAL A 280 -9.12 -10.69 2.75
CA VAL A 280 -8.72 -9.46 3.45
C VAL A 280 -8.28 -9.77 4.87
N SER A 281 -9.07 -10.58 5.59
CA SER A 281 -8.78 -10.90 6.98
C SER A 281 -7.49 -11.70 7.14
N SER A 282 -7.32 -12.80 6.40
CA SER A 282 -6.13 -13.63 6.43
C SER A 282 -4.89 -12.87 5.99
N GLY A 283 -4.99 -12.07 4.92
CA GLY A 283 -3.88 -11.26 4.42
C GLY A 283 -3.41 -10.23 5.44
N LEU A 284 -4.33 -9.44 6.00
CA LEU A 284 -3.98 -8.41 6.99
C LEU A 284 -3.52 -9.02 8.32
N GLY A 285 -4.13 -10.13 8.75
CA GLY A 285 -3.69 -10.90 9.91
C GLY A 285 -2.23 -11.34 9.80
N ALA A 286 -1.90 -12.03 8.71
CA ALA A 286 -0.54 -12.47 8.43
C ALA A 286 0.44 -11.29 8.34
N PHE A 287 0.04 -10.21 7.67
CA PHE A 287 0.86 -9.00 7.53
C PHE A 287 1.19 -8.36 8.88
N MET A 288 0.19 -8.10 9.73
CA MET A 288 0.41 -7.45 11.01
C MET A 288 1.22 -8.33 11.97
N ARG A 289 0.98 -9.66 11.98
CA ARG A 289 1.81 -10.60 12.75
C ARG A 289 3.26 -10.62 12.28
N ALA A 290 3.51 -10.58 10.98
CA ALA A 290 4.86 -10.47 10.44
C ALA A 290 5.53 -9.15 10.89
N MET A 291 4.79 -8.03 10.88
CA MET A 291 5.31 -6.76 11.39
C MET A 291 5.59 -6.79 12.90
N GLN A 292 4.74 -7.41 13.71
CA GLN A 292 4.97 -7.61 15.15
C GLN A 292 6.22 -8.47 15.39
N ALA A 293 6.32 -9.63 14.73
CA ALA A 293 7.44 -10.56 14.87
C ALA A 293 8.79 -9.92 14.49
N ARG A 294 8.77 -9.00 13.53
CA ARG A 294 9.95 -8.26 13.06
C ARG A 294 10.22 -6.98 13.87
N GLY A 295 9.39 -6.65 14.87
CA GLY A 295 9.52 -5.44 15.70
C GLY A 295 9.23 -4.14 14.94
N LEU A 296 8.37 -4.20 13.92
CA LEU A 296 8.06 -3.10 13.00
C LEU A 296 6.60 -2.64 13.09
N SER A 297 5.73 -3.30 13.88
CA SER A 297 4.31 -2.99 13.99
C SER A 297 4.03 -1.53 14.33
N ASP A 298 4.79 -0.95 15.26
CA ASP A 298 4.58 0.45 15.70
C ASP A 298 4.85 1.46 14.57
N ARG A 299 5.61 1.07 13.55
CA ARG A 299 5.92 1.95 12.42
C ARG A 299 4.87 1.90 11.32
N VAL A 300 3.98 0.91 11.32
CA VAL A 300 3.08 0.64 10.21
C VAL A 300 1.64 0.97 10.55
N LEU A 301 1.01 1.77 9.70
CA LEU A 301 -0.43 1.99 9.69
C LEU A 301 -1.03 1.36 8.43
N VAL A 302 -2.02 0.49 8.60
CA VAL A 302 -2.81 -0.03 7.48
C VAL A 302 -4.13 0.75 7.39
N MET A 303 -4.44 1.26 6.20
CA MET A 303 -5.72 1.87 5.87
C MET A 303 -6.44 1.03 4.82
N THR A 304 -7.68 0.63 5.12
CA THR A 304 -8.56 -0.04 4.17
C THR A 304 -9.72 0.87 3.78
N PHE A 305 -10.10 0.92 2.50
CA PHE A 305 -11.29 1.65 2.07
C PHE A 305 -11.92 1.04 0.83
N SER A 306 -13.17 1.40 0.55
CA SER A 306 -13.88 1.12 -0.70
C SER A 306 -14.53 2.41 -1.17
N GLU A 307 -14.74 2.55 -2.47
CA GLU A 307 -15.29 3.75 -3.10
C GLU A 307 -16.70 4.11 -2.59
N PHE A 308 -17.50 3.10 -2.25
CA PHE A 308 -18.80 3.23 -1.61
C PHE A 308 -19.22 1.89 -0.97
N GLY A 309 -20.33 1.92 -0.26
CA GLY A 309 -20.98 0.72 0.26
C GLY A 309 -22.10 0.19 -0.63
N ARG A 310 -22.74 -0.91 -0.19
CA ARG A 310 -23.98 -1.38 -0.79
C ARG A 310 -25.20 -0.77 -0.10
N ARG A 311 -26.36 -0.85 -0.77
CA ARG A 311 -27.64 -0.38 -0.21
C ARG A 311 -28.01 -1.19 1.05
N VAL A 312 -28.82 -0.57 1.91
CA VAL A 312 -29.36 -1.22 3.12
C VAL A 312 -30.23 -2.41 2.73
N LYS A 313 -31.25 -2.16 1.88
CA LYS A 313 -32.09 -3.20 1.29
C LYS A 313 -31.27 -4.02 0.29
N GLU A 314 -31.30 -5.34 0.42
CA GLU A 314 -30.71 -6.21 -0.58
C GLU A 314 -31.41 -6.07 -1.95
N ASN A 315 -30.63 -6.28 -3.02
CA ASN A 315 -31.10 -6.14 -4.41
C ASN A 315 -31.90 -7.35 -4.84
#